data_AF-A0A1Y2HS32-F1
#
_entry.id   AF-A0A1Y2HS32-F1
#
_cell.length_a   1.000
_cell.length_b   1.000
_cell.length_c   1.000
_cell.angle_alpha   90.00
_cell.angle_beta   90.00
_cell.angle_gamma   90.00
#
_symmetry.space_group_name_H-M   'P 1'
#
loop_
_entity.id
_entity.type
_entity.pdbx_description
1 polymer ?
#
loop_
_entity_poly.entity_id
_entity_poly.type
_entity_poly.pdbx_seq_one_letter_code
_entity_poly.pdbx_strand_id
1 'polypeptide(L)' 'MHHRFIDTAAKFSDSIFSIVQLHGSTGQYRIECHDCPGKTYAVGPGLSLVNFEVHLRTNGHVQRVQAR' A
#
# COMPACT_ATOMS: atom_id res chain seq x y z
N MET A 1 19.00 13.79 5.21
CA MET A 1 17.76 13.31 5.87
C MET A 1 16.91 12.62 4.80
N HIS A 2 17.31 11.41 4.40
CA HIS A 2 16.58 10.61 3.42
C HIS A 2 15.57 9.76 4.19
N HIS A 3 14.29 10.12 4.08
CA HIS A 3 13.22 9.37 4.71
C HIS A 3 13.18 7.93 4.18
N ARG A 4 13.12 7.00 5.12
CA ARG A 4 13.06 5.54 4.99
C ARG A 4 11.84 5.09 4.18
N PHE A 5 11.85 5.27 2.87
CA PHE A 5 10.89 4.61 1.97
C PHE A 5 11.38 3.23 1.50
N ILE A 6 12.63 2.85 1.81
CA ILE A 6 13.29 1.66 1.25
C ILE A 6 12.94 0.38 2.02
N ASP A 7 12.72 0.45 3.34
CA ASP A 7 12.54 -0.76 4.17
C ASP A 7 11.22 -1.51 3.92
N THR A 8 10.19 -0.85 3.39
CA THR A 8 8.93 -1.51 3.04
C THR A 8 9.02 -2.24 1.70
N ALA A 9 9.81 -1.73 0.75
CA ALA A 9 9.93 -2.32 -0.58
C ALA A 9 10.56 -3.73 -0.53
N ALA A 10 11.46 -3.99 0.42
CA ALA A 10 12.14 -5.28 0.55
C ALA A 10 11.27 -6.40 1.15
N LYS A 11 10.18 -6.06 1.86
CA LYS A 11 9.29 -7.04 2.51
C LYS A 11 8.11 -7.49 1.64
N PHE A 12 7.82 -6.74 0.58
CA PHE A 12 6.67 -6.95 -0.29
C PHE A 12 7.07 -6.93 -1.76
N SER A 13 8.24 -7.48 -2.09
CA SER A 13 8.82 -7.49 -3.44
C SER A 13 7.87 -7.98 -4.54
N ASP A 14 6.88 -8.81 -4.19
CA ASP A 14 5.88 -9.35 -5.13
C ASP A 14 4.61 -8.49 -5.26
N SER A 15 4.36 -7.55 -4.35
CA SER A 15 3.15 -6.72 -4.31
C SER A 15 3.46 -5.29 -4.73
N ILE A 16 2.87 -4.84 -5.84
CA ILE A 16 3.08 -3.50 -6.37
C ILE A 16 1.97 -2.59 -5.84
N PHE A 17 2.32 -1.53 -5.13
CA PHE A 17 1.38 -0.54 -4.62
C PHE A 17 1.92 0.88 -4.74
N SER A 18 1.01 1.85 -4.88
CA SER A 18 1.34 3.25 -5.03
C SER A 18 0.68 4.07 -3.93
N ILE A 19 1.42 5.04 -3.37
CA ILE A 19 0.85 6.05 -2.48
C ILE A 19 0.45 7.25 -3.33
N VAL A 20 -0.85 7.50 -3.42
CA VAL A 20 -1.43 8.61 -4.17
C VAL A 20 -1.92 9.69 -3.21
N GLN A 21 -1.62 10.96 -3.53
CA GLN A 21 -2.16 12.09 -2.79
C GLN A 21 -3.52 12.47 -3.38
N LEU A 22 -4.55 12.58 -2.53
CA LEU A 22 -5.86 13.04 -2.99
C LEU A 22 -5.78 14.53 -3.36
N HIS A 23 -6.04 14.85 -4.62
CA HIS A 23 -6.19 16.23 -5.07
C HIS A 23 -7.44 16.84 -4.42
N GLY A 24 -7.24 17.85 -3.56
CA GLY A 24 -8.33 18.61 -2.92
C GLY A 24 -8.45 18.45 -1.40
N SER A 25 -7.67 17.57 -0.76
CA SER A 25 -7.59 17.48 0.70
C SER A 25 -6.14 17.56 1.14
N THR A 26 -5.76 18.70 1.70
CA THR A 26 -4.40 19.02 2.18
C THR A 26 -3.94 17.95 3.17
N GLY A 27 -3.04 17.05 2.74
CA GLY A 27 -2.40 16.06 3.60
C GLY A 27 -3.04 14.67 3.70
N GLN A 28 -4.04 14.32 2.87
CA GLN A 28 -4.54 12.95 2.80
C GLN A 28 -3.84 12.14 1.70
N TYR A 29 -3.00 11.19 2.11
CA TYR A 29 -2.47 10.17 1.22
C TYR A 29 -3.33 8.89 1.29
N ARG A 30 -3.44 8.19 0.17
CA ARG A 30 -4.05 6.87 0.08
C ARG A 30 -3.09 5.90 -0.57
N ILE A 31 -3.24 4.63 -0.22
CA ILE A 31 -2.48 3.52 -0.79
C ILE A 31 -3.41 2.79 -1.75
N GLU A 32 -2.95 2.59 -2.98
CA GLU A 32 -3.64 1.82 -4.00
C GLU A 32 -2.82 0.56 -4.32
N CYS A 33 -3.46 -0.60 -4.25
CA CYS A 33 -2.87 -1.88 -4.61
C CYS A 33 -3.07 -2.13 -6.11
N HIS A 34 -2.00 -2.40 -6.86
CA HIS A 34 -2.11 -2.70 -8.30
C HIS A 34 -2.64 -4.12 -8.55
N ASP A 35 -2.36 -5.06 -7.65
CA ASP A 35 -2.87 -6.44 -7.74
C ASP A 35 -4.36 -6.53 -7.37
N CYS A 36 -4.88 -5.54 -6.63
CA CYS A 36 -6.28 -5.45 -6.20
C CYS A 36 -6.90 -4.11 -6.63
N PRO A 37 -7.22 -3.93 -7.93
CA PRO A 37 -7.81 -2.70 -8.44
C PRO A 37 -9.12 -2.41 -7.71
N GLY A 38 -9.25 -1.19 -7.17
CA GLY A 38 -10.42 -0.72 -6.44
C GLY A 38 -10.33 -0.80 -4.91
N LYS A 39 -9.30 -1.46 -4.34
CA LYS A 39 -9.04 -1.38 -2.89
C LYS A 39 -8.05 -0.26 -2.58
N THR A 40 -8.59 0.84 -2.06
CA THR A 40 -7.80 1.97 -1.55
C THR A 40 -7.84 2.01 -0.03
N TYR A 41 -6.69 2.28 0.59
CA TYR A 41 -6.54 2.38 2.03
C TYR A 41 -6.06 3.79 2.41
N ALA A 42 -6.59 4.35 3.49
CA ALA A 42 -6.06 5.59 4.05
C ALA A 42 -4.71 5.30 4.73
N VAL A 43 -3.71 6.17 4.51
CA VAL A 43 -2.46 6.08 5.27
C VAL A 43 -2.71 6.45 6.73
N GLY A 44 -2.02 5.77 7.65
CA GLY A 44 -1.99 6.17 9.05
C GLY A 44 -1.14 7.43 9.29
N PRO A 45 -1.21 8.03 10.50
CA PRO A 45 -0.32 9.12 10.88
C PRO A 45 1.14 8.71 10.68
N GLY A 46 1.93 9.57 10.02
CA GLY A 46 3.33 9.28 9.69
C GLY A 46 3.56 8.37 8.49
N LEU A 47 2.61 8.32 7.53
CA LEU A 47 2.68 7.46 6.33
C LEU A 47 2.77 5.96 6.67
N SER A 48 2.12 5.56 7.76
CA SER A 48 2.14 4.17 8.23
C SER A 48 1.22 3.27 7.40
N LEU A 49 1.70 2.07 7.10
CA LEU A 49 1.04 1.05 6.27
C LEU A 49 0.37 -0.05 7.10
N VAL A 50 0.26 0.11 8.42
CA VAL A 50 -0.21 -0.94 9.34
C VAL A 50 -1.53 -1.57 8.91
N ASN A 51 -2.50 -0.75 8.47
CA ASN A 51 -3.80 -1.26 8.02
C ASN A 51 -3.72 -1.93 6.63
N PHE A 52 -2.78 -1.50 5.80
CA PHE A 52 -2.52 -2.07 4.49
C PHE A 52 -1.77 -3.41 4.57
N GLU A 53 -0.91 -3.60 5.58
CA GLU A 53 -0.24 -4.89 5.81
C GLU A 53 -1.23 -6.04 6.07
N VAL A 54 -2.38 -5.74 6.69
CA VAL A 54 -3.45 -6.73 6.89
C VAL A 54 -4.04 -7.16 5.55
N HIS A 55 -4.21 -6.23 4.61
CA HIS A 55 -4.64 -6.55 3.24
C HIS A 55 -3.65 -7.48 2.54
N LEU A 56 -2.36 -7.19 2.63
CA LEU A 56 -1.31 -8.00 2.00
C LEU A 56 -1.25 -9.42 2.57
N ARG A 57 -1.55 -9.61 3.86
CA ARG A 57 -1.61 -10.93 4.51
C ARG A 57 -2.91 -11.70 4.26
N THR A 58 -3.93 -11.07 3.67
CA THR A 58 -5.21 -11.72 3.43
C THR A 58 -5.09 -12.72 2.28
N ASN A 59 -5.63 -13.93 2.44
CA ASN A 59 -5.62 -14.98 1.40
C ASN A 59 -6.12 -14.49 0.03
N GLY A 60 -7.10 -13.58 0.01
CA GLY A 60 -7.62 -13.01 -1.24
C GLY A 60 -6.61 -12.16 -2.03
N HIS A 61 -5.66 -11.50 -1.35
CA HIS A 61 -4.55 -10.81 -2.02
C HIS A 61 -3.52 -11.81 -2.52
N VAL A 62 -3.09 -12.75 -1.67
CA VAL A 62 -2.11 -13.79 -2.01
C VAL A 62 -2.54 -14.60 -3.22
N GLN A 63 -3.81 -15.01 -3.30
CA GLN A 63 -4.35 -15.74 -4.46
C GLN A 63 -4.30 -14.90 -5.74
N ARG A 64 -4.53 -13.58 -5.66
CA ARG A 64 -4.45 -12.70 -6.83
C ARG A 64 -3.03 -12.51 -7.30
N VAL A 65 -2.09 -12.32 -6.38
CA VAL A 65 -0.66 -12.24 -6.69
C VAL A 65 -0.15 -13.56 -7.30
N GLN A 66 -0.59 -14.70 -6.78
CA GLN A 66 -0.21 -16.02 -7.33
C GLN A 66 -0.86 -16.35 -8.68
N ALA A 67 -1.99 -15.72 -9.00
CA ALA A 67 -2.70 -15.90 -10.27
C ALA A 67 -2.21 -14.96 -11.39
N ARG A 68 -1.27 -14.06 -11.08
CA ARG A 68 -0.63 -13.14 -12.02
C ARG A 68 0.51 -13.81 -12.77
#